data_AF-A0A7Y4TTL3-F1
#
_entry.id   AF-A0A7Y4TTL3-F1
#
_cell.length_a   1.000
_cell.length_b   1.000
_cell.length_c   1.000
_cell.angle_alpha   90.00
_cell.angle_beta   90.00
_cell.angle_gamma   90.00
#
_symmetry.space_group_name_H-M   'P 1'
#
loop_
_entity.id
_entity.type
_entity.pdbx_description
1 polymer ?
#
loop_
_entity_poly.entity_id
_entity_poly.type
_entity_poly.pdbx_seq_one_letter_code
_entity_poly.pdbx_strand_id
1 'polypeptide(L)'
;MTNKLVTLIILGLSLCVTAAAQDSLGTYQVRVSLDRPDWTYELDQPVRFSIGVTLNNSQVSGLPLKYACGPETMPPVIEKTVTTSAQQIVIDLPGMKDPGFFRCVATVEKDGRTYRGLATAGYRPDRIKPVVGEPADFDKFWNDGKEKLAKIAVEPRMELLPASSTSKADVYHVSFQTVGTGLSPVSRIYGILAVPKTSKPDQKFPALLRVPGAGVRPYAGQIAMAELGIITLEIGIHGIPVTLPQNFYDDLRNGALNRYMFYNMDDRETYYYRRVFLSMVRSNDFLTSLPQYDGRNLGVIGGSQGGALAIVTAALDPRVKGL
;
A
#
# COMPACT_ATOMS: atom_id res chain seq x y z
N MET A 1 -18.76 -84.64 2.21
CA MET A 1 -19.29 -83.70 3.22
C MET A 1 -18.11 -83.25 4.09
N THR A 2 -17.66 -82.00 4.21
CA THR A 2 -17.91 -80.73 3.52
C THR A 2 -16.79 -79.78 4.00
N ASN A 3 -16.08 -79.13 3.07
CA ASN A 3 -15.30 -77.89 3.19
C ASN A 3 -14.40 -77.62 4.42
N LYS A 4 -13.13 -78.03 4.35
CA LYS A 4 -12.00 -77.32 5.01
C LYS A 4 -10.67 -77.43 4.25
N LEU A 5 -10.71 -77.43 2.91
CA LEU A 5 -9.50 -77.59 2.08
C LEU A 5 -9.48 -76.66 0.86
N VAL A 6 -9.95 -75.41 1.01
CA VAL A 6 -9.82 -74.37 -0.04
C VAL A 6 -9.65 -73.01 0.65
N THR A 7 -8.63 -72.84 1.47
CA THR A 7 -8.25 -71.51 2.02
C THR A 7 -6.78 -71.48 2.40
N LEU A 8 -5.88 -71.98 1.54
CA LEU A 8 -4.44 -71.85 1.79
C LEU A 8 -3.60 -71.94 0.51
N ILE A 9 -4.14 -71.47 -0.61
CA ILE A 9 -3.43 -71.24 -1.86
C ILE A 9 -4.16 -70.04 -2.48
N ILE A 10 -3.46 -69.02 -2.96
CA ILE A 10 -3.94 -67.65 -3.31
C ILE A 10 -3.84 -66.64 -2.14
N LEU A 11 -2.68 -66.62 -1.47
CA LEU A 11 -2.19 -65.41 -0.78
C LEU A 11 -0.68 -65.26 -1.03
N GLY A 12 -0.29 -65.31 -2.31
CA GLY A 12 1.12 -65.33 -2.74
C GLY A 12 1.39 -64.48 -3.96
N LEU A 13 0.54 -63.50 -4.26
CA LEU A 13 0.81 -62.45 -5.23
C LEU A 13 0.33 -61.12 -4.65
N SER A 14 1.24 -60.41 -3.99
CA SER A 14 1.02 -59.00 -3.68
C SER A 14 2.37 -58.29 -3.71
N LEU A 15 2.58 -57.62 -4.84
CA LEU A 15 3.12 -56.26 -4.89
C LEU A 15 4.56 -56.04 -4.39
N CYS A 16 5.52 -56.34 -5.26
CA CYS A 16 6.70 -55.48 -5.36
C CYS A 16 6.26 -54.13 -5.95
N VAL A 17 5.74 -53.24 -5.11
CA VAL A 17 5.71 -51.81 -5.43
C VAL A 17 7.15 -51.33 -5.27
N THR A 18 7.79 -51.01 -6.39
CA THR A 18 8.95 -50.13 -6.37
C THR A 18 8.52 -48.82 -5.73
N ALA A 19 8.93 -48.60 -4.49
CA ALA A 19 8.81 -47.30 -3.85
C ALA A 19 9.74 -46.33 -4.60
N ALA A 20 9.24 -45.72 -5.67
CA ALA A 20 9.75 -44.42 -6.08
C ALA A 20 9.49 -43.50 -4.90
N ALA A 21 10.55 -43.08 -4.21
CA ALA A 21 10.45 -42.07 -3.17
C ALA A 21 9.75 -40.86 -3.78
N GLN A 22 8.50 -40.65 -3.37
CA GLN A 22 7.76 -39.45 -3.71
C GLN A 22 8.53 -38.32 -3.04
N ASP A 23 9.20 -37.47 -3.83
CA ASP A 23 9.84 -36.26 -3.32
C ASP A 23 8.82 -35.57 -2.42
N SER A 24 9.16 -35.45 -1.13
CA SER A 24 8.29 -34.78 -0.18
C SER A 24 7.97 -33.40 -0.75
N LEU A 25 6.70 -32.99 -0.73
CA LEU A 25 6.22 -31.65 -1.09
C LEU A 25 6.75 -30.60 -0.10
N GLY A 26 8.07 -30.55 0.07
CA GLY A 26 8.74 -29.62 0.94
C GLY A 26 8.90 -28.28 0.26
N THR A 27 8.78 -27.22 1.04
CA THR A 27 8.99 -25.86 0.54
C THR A 27 10.43 -25.47 0.84
N TYR A 28 11.21 -25.17 -0.20
CA TYR A 28 12.50 -24.54 -0.01
C TYR A 28 12.32 -23.14 0.57
N GLN A 29 13.16 -22.77 1.51
CA GLN A 29 13.22 -21.43 2.07
C GLN A 29 14.64 -20.92 1.98
N VAL A 30 14.81 -19.73 1.40
CA VAL A 30 16.07 -18.98 1.47
C VAL A 30 15.90 -17.95 2.56
N ARG A 31 16.72 -18.04 3.60
CA ARG A 31 16.75 -17.07 4.70
C ARG A 31 18.02 -16.25 4.58
N VAL A 32 17.86 -14.94 4.64
CA VAL A 32 18.97 -13.99 4.79
C VAL A 32 18.72 -13.26 6.12
N SER A 33 19.72 -13.15 6.96
CA SER A 33 19.63 -12.45 8.24
C SER A 33 20.82 -11.52 8.45
N LEU A 34 20.60 -10.51 9.30
CA LEU A 34 21.65 -9.64 9.82
C LEU A 34 22.35 -10.29 11.02
N ASP A 35 23.45 -9.70 11.45
CA ASP A 35 24.27 -10.11 12.59
C ASP A 35 23.77 -9.58 13.94
N ARG A 36 22.57 -8.99 13.95
CA ARG A 36 21.96 -8.38 15.13
C ARG A 36 20.43 -8.41 15.05
N PRO A 37 19.74 -8.25 16.19
CA PRO A 37 18.28 -8.26 16.24
C PRO A 37 17.64 -6.97 15.70
N ASP A 38 18.34 -5.83 15.80
CA ASP A 38 17.89 -4.60 15.14
C ASP A 38 18.29 -4.61 13.65
N TRP A 39 17.71 -3.69 12.88
CA TRP A 39 18.05 -3.51 11.47
C TRP A 39 18.87 -2.23 11.24
N THR A 40 19.28 -1.53 12.29
CA THR A 40 19.85 -0.18 12.23
C THR A 40 21.34 -0.15 12.54
N TYR A 41 22.08 0.61 11.74
CA TYR A 41 23.53 0.70 11.78
C TYR A 41 23.97 2.17 11.79
N GLU A 42 25.08 2.45 12.47
CA GLU A 42 25.82 3.70 12.29
C GLU A 42 26.54 3.72 10.95
N LEU A 43 26.90 4.91 10.47
CA LEU A 43 27.69 5.05 9.24
C LEU A 43 29.07 4.39 9.43
N ASP A 44 29.62 3.84 8.35
CA ASP A 44 30.89 3.09 8.32
C ASP A 44 30.94 1.86 9.24
N GLN A 45 29.82 1.48 9.87
CA GLN A 45 29.72 0.28 10.67
C GLN A 45 29.67 -0.95 9.74
N PRO A 46 30.51 -1.98 9.96
CA PRO A 46 30.41 -3.21 9.18
C PRO A 46 29.05 -3.90 9.36
N VAL A 47 28.57 -4.53 8.29
CA VAL A 47 27.39 -5.42 8.32
C VAL A 47 27.79 -6.82 7.92
N ARG A 48 27.20 -7.78 8.63
CA ARG A 48 27.31 -9.19 8.28
C ARG A 48 25.95 -9.74 7.89
N PHE A 49 25.90 -10.37 6.72
CA PHE A 49 24.75 -11.16 6.28
C PHE A 49 25.03 -12.65 6.44
N SER A 50 24.06 -13.39 6.94
CA SER A 50 24.06 -14.85 6.93
C SER A 50 22.97 -15.37 6.01
N ILE A 51 23.33 -16.26 5.09
CA ILE A 51 22.40 -16.88 4.14
C ILE A 51 22.33 -18.38 4.41
N GLY A 52 21.11 -18.90 4.59
CA GLY A 52 20.84 -20.33 4.74
C GLY A 52 19.72 -20.77 3.81
N VAL A 53 19.76 -22.04 3.39
CA VAL A 53 18.71 -22.66 2.58
C VAL A 53 18.21 -23.89 3.28
N THR A 54 16.90 -23.95 3.50
CA THR A 54 16.26 -25.10 4.14
C THR A 54 15.19 -25.70 3.25
N LEU A 55 14.97 -27.00 3.40
CA LEU A 55 13.81 -27.73 2.89
C LEU A 55 13.12 -28.33 4.11
N ASN A 56 11.88 -27.92 4.40
CA ASN A 56 11.18 -28.36 5.62
C ASN A 56 12.00 -28.17 6.90
N ASN A 57 12.71 -27.04 7.00
CA ASN A 57 13.63 -26.68 8.09
C ASN A 57 14.95 -27.48 8.17
N SER A 58 15.18 -28.46 7.30
CA SER A 58 16.46 -29.16 7.18
C SER A 58 17.39 -28.41 6.22
N GLN A 59 18.68 -28.28 6.56
CA GLN A 59 19.67 -27.62 5.70
C GLN A 59 19.82 -28.32 4.35
N VAL A 60 19.97 -27.53 3.29
CA VAL A 60 20.10 -28.03 1.92
C VAL A 60 21.50 -27.76 1.39
N SER A 61 22.17 -28.81 0.92
CA SER A 61 23.49 -28.72 0.28
C SER A 61 23.43 -29.02 -1.22
N GLY A 62 24.40 -28.53 -1.98
CA GLY A 62 24.59 -28.88 -3.40
C GLY A 62 23.76 -28.06 -4.40
N LEU A 63 22.96 -27.09 -3.94
CA LEU A 63 22.21 -26.22 -4.86
C LEU A 63 23.02 -24.97 -5.23
N PRO A 64 22.94 -24.48 -6.48
CA PRO A 64 23.47 -23.18 -6.84
C PRO A 64 22.64 -22.08 -6.17
N LEU A 65 23.28 -21.26 -5.35
CA LEU A 65 22.72 -20.08 -4.71
C LEU A 65 23.38 -18.84 -5.28
N LYS A 66 22.57 -17.96 -5.86
CA LYS A 66 23.00 -16.64 -6.30
C LYS A 66 22.68 -15.62 -5.21
N TYR A 67 23.60 -14.73 -4.90
CA TYR A 67 23.33 -13.59 -4.02
C TYR A 67 23.92 -12.29 -4.58
N ALA A 68 23.28 -11.18 -4.23
CA ALA A 68 23.73 -9.84 -4.51
C ALA A 68 23.50 -8.97 -3.27
N CYS A 69 24.55 -8.29 -2.80
CA CYS A 69 24.45 -7.35 -1.69
C CYS A 69 25.00 -5.96 -2.08
N GLY A 70 24.34 -4.89 -1.64
CA GLY A 70 24.74 -3.51 -1.92
C GLY A 70 23.70 -2.48 -1.46
N PRO A 71 23.93 -1.19 -1.74
CA PRO A 71 22.92 -0.16 -1.53
C PRO A 71 21.62 -0.50 -2.28
N GLU A 72 20.48 -0.34 -1.61
CA GLU A 72 19.17 -0.68 -2.15
C GLU A 72 18.90 0.11 -3.44
N THR A 73 18.37 -0.59 -4.46
CA THR A 73 18.06 -0.04 -5.80
C THR A 73 19.27 0.50 -6.59
N MET A 74 20.49 0.26 -6.11
CA MET A 74 21.74 0.56 -6.82
C MET A 74 22.44 -0.73 -7.26
N PRO A 75 23.44 -0.66 -8.17
CA PRO A 75 24.28 -1.81 -8.48
C PRO A 75 24.88 -2.44 -7.21
N PRO A 76 24.89 -3.77 -7.08
CA PRO A 76 25.43 -4.42 -5.90
C PRO A 76 26.94 -4.23 -5.82
N VAL A 77 27.47 -4.14 -4.59
CA VAL A 77 28.93 -4.12 -4.37
C VAL A 77 29.54 -5.51 -4.50
N ILE A 78 28.71 -6.55 -4.32
CA ILE A 78 29.09 -7.94 -4.49
C ILE A 78 27.93 -8.72 -5.10
N GLU A 79 28.22 -9.51 -6.12
CA GLU A 79 27.31 -10.47 -6.72
C GLU A 79 28.07 -11.76 -7.00
N LYS A 80 27.58 -12.89 -6.48
CA LYS A 80 28.24 -14.20 -6.60
C LYS A 80 27.22 -15.32 -6.72
N THR A 81 27.67 -16.41 -7.32
CA THR A 81 27.00 -17.71 -7.27
C THR A 81 27.90 -18.67 -6.50
N VAL A 82 27.33 -19.35 -5.50
CA VAL A 82 28.02 -20.31 -4.64
C VAL A 82 27.16 -21.57 -4.50
N THR A 83 27.77 -22.70 -4.17
CA THR A 83 27.03 -23.93 -3.87
C THR A 83 26.64 -23.94 -2.39
N THR A 84 25.38 -24.28 -2.08
CA THR A 84 24.92 -24.38 -0.69
C THR A 84 25.60 -25.54 0.04
N SER A 85 25.81 -25.39 1.34
CA SER A 85 26.31 -26.45 2.22
C SER A 85 25.44 -26.54 3.49
N ALA A 86 25.81 -27.41 4.43
CA ALA A 86 25.17 -27.47 5.75
C ALA A 86 25.43 -26.21 6.60
N GLN A 87 26.45 -25.42 6.27
CA GLN A 87 26.78 -24.17 6.94
C GLN A 87 26.15 -22.98 6.22
N GLN A 88 25.84 -21.94 7.00
CA GLN A 88 25.40 -20.68 6.43
C GLN A 88 26.55 -20.00 5.67
N ILE A 89 26.20 -19.34 4.58
CA ILE A 89 27.12 -18.45 3.86
C ILE A 89 27.16 -17.13 4.64
N VAL A 90 28.35 -16.74 5.09
CA VAL A 90 28.58 -15.51 5.83
C VAL A 90 29.23 -14.48 4.91
N ILE A 91 28.70 -13.27 4.89
CA ILE A 91 29.16 -12.17 4.04
C ILE A 91 29.41 -10.95 4.94
N ASP A 92 30.69 -10.64 5.15
CA ASP A 92 31.14 -9.44 5.85
C ASP A 92 31.38 -8.30 4.86
N LEU A 93 30.76 -7.14 5.09
CA LEU A 93 30.87 -5.95 4.24
C LEU A 93 31.13 -4.70 5.10
N PRO A 94 31.87 -3.71 4.57
CA PRO A 94 32.28 -2.53 5.34
C PRO A 94 31.11 -1.59 5.73
N GLY A 95 29.93 -1.76 5.12
CA GLY A 95 28.75 -0.94 5.39
C GLY A 95 28.58 0.26 4.45
N MET A 96 27.78 1.25 4.86
CA MET A 96 27.51 2.47 4.07
C MET A 96 28.13 3.72 4.69
N LYS A 97 28.64 4.60 3.83
CA LYS A 97 29.14 5.94 4.19
C LYS A 97 28.02 6.97 4.30
N ASP A 98 26.98 6.80 3.48
CA ASP A 98 25.85 7.70 3.41
C ASP A 98 24.61 7.07 4.07
N PRO A 99 23.72 7.89 4.67
CA PRO A 99 22.43 7.43 5.13
C PRO A 99 21.63 6.72 4.04
N GLY A 100 21.08 5.55 4.34
CA GLY A 100 20.32 4.77 3.36
C GLY A 100 20.09 3.32 3.78
N PHE A 101 19.81 2.48 2.79
CA PHE A 101 19.52 1.07 3.00
C PHE A 101 20.51 0.20 2.23
N PHE A 102 21.06 -0.81 2.89
CA PHE A 102 21.94 -1.81 2.32
C PHE A 102 21.24 -3.16 2.33
N ARG A 103 20.99 -3.74 1.17
CA ARG A 103 20.22 -4.97 1.02
C ARG A 103 21.08 -6.09 0.51
N CYS A 104 20.91 -7.28 1.10
CA CYS A 104 21.34 -8.51 0.47
C CYS A 104 20.14 -9.36 0.06
N VAL A 105 20.15 -9.83 -1.19
CA VAL A 105 19.14 -10.70 -1.78
C VAL A 105 19.81 -12.00 -2.19
N ALA A 106 19.21 -13.14 -1.84
CA ALA A 106 19.68 -14.46 -2.23
C ALA A 106 18.55 -15.24 -2.90
N THR A 107 18.89 -16.01 -3.93
CA THR A 107 17.96 -16.80 -4.72
C THR A 107 18.52 -18.19 -5.02
N VAL A 108 17.64 -19.19 -4.96
CA VAL A 108 17.89 -20.56 -5.41
C VAL A 108 16.79 -20.95 -6.40
N GLU A 109 17.15 -21.62 -7.48
CA GLU A 109 16.19 -22.20 -8.41
C GLU A 109 16.14 -23.71 -8.24
N LYS A 110 14.92 -24.23 -8.06
CA LYS A 110 14.70 -25.66 -7.90
C LYS A 110 13.28 -26.01 -8.36
N ASP A 111 13.17 -27.06 -9.18
CA ASP A 111 11.91 -27.60 -9.71
C ASP A 111 11.07 -26.53 -10.45
N GLY A 112 11.73 -25.70 -11.25
CA GLY A 112 11.11 -24.63 -12.03
C GLY A 112 10.60 -23.44 -11.19
N ARG A 113 10.94 -23.37 -9.90
CA ARG A 113 10.56 -22.29 -8.99
C ARG A 113 11.80 -21.57 -8.46
N THR A 114 11.70 -20.24 -8.37
CA THR A 114 12.71 -19.40 -7.70
C THR A 114 12.30 -19.15 -6.25
N TYR A 115 13.15 -19.55 -5.32
CA TYR A 115 13.01 -19.27 -3.89
C TYR A 115 13.92 -18.09 -3.55
N ARG A 116 13.37 -17.08 -2.87
CA ARG A 116 14.05 -15.80 -2.63
C ARG A 116 14.01 -15.42 -1.16
N GLY A 117 15.16 -15.03 -0.63
CA GLY A 117 15.33 -14.45 0.70
C GLY A 117 16.02 -13.10 0.64
N LEU A 118 15.78 -12.22 1.62
CA LEU A 118 16.48 -10.95 1.74
C LEU A 118 16.57 -10.47 3.19
N ALA A 119 17.57 -9.64 3.46
CA ALA A 119 17.66 -8.80 4.63
C ALA A 119 18.14 -7.40 4.23
N THR A 120 17.74 -6.38 4.98
CA THR A 120 18.10 -4.98 4.72
C THR A 120 18.59 -4.34 6.01
N ALA A 121 19.81 -3.81 5.99
CA ALA A 121 20.38 -2.96 7.02
C ALA A 121 20.10 -1.48 6.68
N GLY A 122 19.56 -0.73 7.64
CA GLY A 122 19.37 0.71 7.54
C GLY A 122 20.52 1.46 8.18
N TYR A 123 21.28 2.19 7.39
CA TYR A 123 22.37 3.03 7.85
C TYR A 123 21.84 4.43 8.11
N ARG A 124 21.74 4.83 9.39
CA ARG A 124 21.18 6.13 9.80
C ARG A 124 19.96 6.55 9.00
N PRO A 125 18.89 5.73 8.92
CA PRO A 125 17.71 6.04 8.12
C PRO A 125 17.03 7.35 8.56
N ASP A 126 17.24 7.76 9.82
CA ASP A 126 16.83 9.04 10.40
C ASP A 126 17.53 10.27 9.79
N ARG A 127 18.65 10.06 9.07
CA ARG A 127 19.47 11.11 8.46
C ARG A 127 19.37 11.16 6.94
N ILE A 128 18.48 10.38 6.32
CA ILE A 128 18.25 10.45 4.88
C ILE A 128 17.74 11.85 4.53
N LYS A 129 18.43 12.52 3.61
CA LYS A 129 18.10 13.88 3.16
C LYS A 129 17.38 13.86 1.82
N PRO A 130 16.53 14.86 1.53
CA PRO A 130 16.00 15.07 0.19
C PRO A 130 17.13 15.23 -0.84
N VAL A 131 16.98 14.61 -2.02
CA VAL A 131 17.92 14.74 -3.14
C VAL A 131 17.55 15.87 -4.11
N VAL A 132 16.36 16.44 -3.95
CA VAL A 132 15.85 17.57 -4.73
C VAL A 132 15.67 18.75 -3.78
N GLY A 133 16.19 19.92 -4.18
CA GLY A 133 15.94 21.16 -3.46
C GLY A 133 14.49 21.60 -3.62
N GLU A 134 13.90 22.15 -2.54
CA GLU A 134 12.57 22.72 -2.60
C GLU A 134 12.54 23.93 -3.56
N PRO A 135 11.61 23.96 -4.54
CA PRO A 135 11.46 25.13 -5.40
C PRO A 135 11.20 26.40 -4.58
N ALA A 136 11.83 27.52 -4.95
CA ALA A 136 11.69 28.78 -4.21
C ALA A 136 10.24 29.30 -4.14
N ASP A 137 9.36 28.87 -5.06
CA ASP A 137 7.96 29.24 -5.11
C ASP A 137 7.00 28.13 -4.66
N PHE A 138 7.49 27.07 -4.01
CA PHE A 138 6.69 25.90 -3.62
C PHE A 138 5.45 26.28 -2.78
N ASP A 139 5.65 27.02 -1.69
CA ASP A 139 4.55 27.47 -0.83
C ASP A 139 3.59 28.41 -1.57
N LYS A 140 4.15 29.33 -2.37
CA LYS A 140 3.36 30.27 -3.15
C LYS A 140 2.45 29.52 -4.13
N PHE A 141 2.98 28.53 -4.83
CA PHE A 141 2.23 27.72 -5.79
C PHE A 141 1.01 27.04 -5.16
N TRP A 142 1.18 26.44 -3.97
CA TRP A 142 0.06 25.81 -3.27
C TRP A 142 -0.92 26.81 -2.67
N ASN A 143 -0.44 27.95 -2.15
CA ASN A 143 -1.31 29.02 -1.64
C ASN A 143 -2.15 29.64 -2.76
N ASP A 144 -1.56 29.95 -3.92
CA ASP A 144 -2.28 30.41 -5.11
C ASP A 144 -3.34 29.37 -5.55
N GLY A 145 -3.02 28.07 -5.45
CA GLY A 145 -3.95 26.97 -5.71
C GLY A 145 -5.15 26.96 -4.75
N LYS A 146 -4.90 27.14 -3.45
CA LYS A 146 -5.95 27.23 -2.42
C LYS A 146 -6.82 28.48 -2.60
N GLU A 147 -6.24 29.62 -2.97
CA GLU A 147 -6.98 30.84 -3.29
C GLU A 147 -7.90 30.67 -4.51
N LYS A 148 -7.40 30.01 -5.56
CA LYS A 148 -8.22 29.64 -6.73
C LYS A 148 -9.35 28.70 -6.33
N LEU A 149 -9.05 27.69 -5.52
CA LEU A 149 -10.06 26.76 -5.01
C LEU A 149 -11.13 27.49 -4.20
N ALA A 150 -10.77 28.39 -3.29
CA ALA A 150 -11.72 29.13 -2.43
C ALA A 150 -12.75 29.95 -3.22
N LYS A 151 -12.45 30.34 -4.47
CA LYS A 151 -13.37 31.07 -5.37
C LYS A 151 -14.41 30.17 -6.03
N ILE A 152 -14.26 28.85 -5.97
CA ILE A 152 -15.18 27.87 -6.52
C ILE A 152 -16.17 27.49 -5.43
N ALA A 153 -17.47 27.69 -5.62
CA ALA A 153 -18.50 27.24 -4.68
C ALA A 153 -18.41 25.72 -4.45
N VAL A 154 -18.72 25.22 -3.25
CA VAL A 154 -18.64 23.77 -2.98
C VAL A 154 -19.70 23.00 -3.76
N GLU A 155 -20.92 23.55 -3.89
CA GLU A 155 -22.05 22.95 -4.63
C GLU A 155 -22.20 21.43 -4.35
N PRO A 156 -22.40 21.05 -3.06
CA PRO A 156 -22.50 19.66 -2.68
C PRO A 156 -23.80 19.06 -3.20
N ARG A 157 -23.69 17.86 -3.75
CA ARG A 157 -24.81 16.98 -4.09
C ARG A 157 -24.69 15.76 -3.20
N MET A 158 -25.77 15.43 -2.50
CA MET A 158 -25.82 14.31 -1.57
C MET A 158 -27.03 13.45 -1.92
N GLU A 159 -26.76 12.21 -2.29
CA GLU A 159 -27.78 11.19 -2.57
C GLU A 159 -27.72 10.15 -1.45
N LEU A 160 -28.80 10.01 -0.68
CA LEU A 160 -28.87 8.98 0.34
C LEU A 160 -28.78 7.60 -0.32
N LEU A 161 -28.03 6.69 0.29
CA LEU A 161 -27.92 5.29 -0.08
C LEU A 161 -28.61 4.44 1.01
N PRO A 162 -29.93 4.18 0.91
CA PRO A 162 -30.67 3.44 1.94
C PRO A 162 -30.10 2.03 2.17
N ALA A 163 -29.66 1.35 1.11
CA ALA A 163 -29.11 0.00 1.20
C ALA A 163 -27.77 -0.08 1.95
N SER A 164 -27.02 1.02 2.02
CA SER A 164 -25.76 1.11 2.78
C SER A 164 -25.94 1.76 4.15
N SER A 165 -27.07 2.44 4.37
CA SER A 165 -27.38 3.10 5.64
C SER A 165 -27.79 2.08 6.70
N THR A 166 -27.49 2.39 7.95
CA THR A 166 -27.79 1.51 9.09
C THR A 166 -28.71 2.23 10.09
N SER A 167 -29.07 1.55 11.18
CA SER A 167 -29.77 2.18 12.30
C SER A 167 -28.92 3.23 13.01
N LYS A 168 -27.60 3.24 12.79
CA LYS A 168 -26.63 4.12 13.47
C LYS A 168 -25.95 5.13 12.56
N ALA A 169 -26.03 4.99 11.24
CA ALA A 169 -25.41 5.94 10.31
C ALA A 169 -26.27 6.12 9.05
N ASP A 170 -26.33 7.35 8.55
CA ASP A 170 -26.80 7.66 7.19
C ASP A 170 -25.61 7.67 6.24
N VAL A 171 -25.76 7.00 5.10
CA VAL A 171 -24.72 6.88 4.09
C VAL A 171 -25.18 7.57 2.82
N TYR A 172 -24.32 8.39 2.25
CA TYR A 172 -24.59 9.19 1.06
C TYR A 172 -23.52 8.97 0.00
N HIS A 173 -23.93 8.83 -1.25
CA HIS A 173 -23.06 9.13 -2.37
C HIS A 173 -23.03 10.65 -2.53
N VAL A 174 -21.84 11.23 -2.46
CA VAL A 174 -21.66 12.68 -2.52
C VAL A 174 -20.81 13.08 -3.71
N SER A 175 -21.07 14.29 -4.20
CA SER A 175 -20.12 14.98 -5.07
C SER A 175 -20.10 16.47 -4.77
N PHE A 176 -18.98 17.11 -5.00
CA PHE A 176 -18.83 18.56 -4.83
C PHE A 176 -17.77 19.10 -5.79
N GLN A 177 -17.86 20.39 -6.11
CA GLN A 177 -16.95 21.02 -7.05
C GLN A 177 -15.56 21.19 -6.46
N THR A 178 -14.56 21.12 -7.32
CA THR A 178 -13.13 21.35 -7.04
C THR A 178 -12.50 22.06 -8.24
N VAL A 179 -11.23 22.43 -8.13
CA VAL A 179 -10.45 22.95 -9.27
C VAL A 179 -10.45 21.96 -10.43
N GLY A 180 -10.62 22.46 -11.64
CA GLY A 180 -10.41 21.69 -12.86
C GLY A 180 -8.99 21.82 -13.42
N THR A 181 -8.80 21.35 -14.64
CA THR A 181 -7.52 21.36 -15.36
C THR A 181 -7.77 21.75 -16.82
N GLY A 182 -6.86 22.53 -17.40
CA GLY A 182 -6.94 22.94 -18.81
C GLY A 182 -8.18 23.80 -19.10
N LEU A 183 -8.97 23.40 -20.11
CA LEU A 183 -10.13 24.16 -20.60
C LEU A 183 -11.34 24.16 -19.66
N SER A 184 -11.39 23.27 -18.67
CA SER A 184 -12.47 23.21 -17.69
C SER A 184 -11.96 23.73 -16.35
N PRO A 185 -12.35 24.95 -15.92
CA PRO A 185 -11.83 25.55 -14.68
C PRO A 185 -12.40 24.88 -13.41
N VAL A 186 -13.51 24.15 -13.54
CA VAL A 186 -14.19 23.45 -12.44
C VAL A 186 -14.30 21.97 -12.79
N SER A 187 -14.00 21.13 -11.81
CA SER A 187 -14.24 19.68 -11.85
C SER A 187 -15.09 19.28 -10.64
N ARG A 188 -15.41 17.99 -10.51
CA ARG A 188 -16.07 17.44 -9.32
C ARG A 188 -15.25 16.31 -8.74
N ILE A 189 -15.34 16.15 -7.43
CA ILE A 189 -14.91 14.94 -6.73
C ILE A 189 -16.12 14.19 -6.23
N TYR A 190 -15.98 12.88 -6.09
CA TYR A 190 -17.03 11.96 -5.68
C TYR A 190 -16.55 11.12 -4.51
N GLY A 191 -17.47 10.75 -3.63
CA GLY A 191 -17.15 9.95 -2.46
C GLY A 191 -18.36 9.34 -1.79
N ILE A 192 -18.11 8.53 -0.77
CA ILE A 192 -19.12 8.02 0.15
C ILE A 192 -18.95 8.74 1.48
N LEU A 193 -19.97 9.48 1.88
CA LEU A 193 -20.08 10.11 3.20
C LEU A 193 -20.91 9.19 4.10
N ALA A 194 -20.41 8.87 5.30
CA ALA A 194 -21.21 8.25 6.34
C ALA A 194 -21.27 9.18 7.56
N VAL A 195 -22.48 9.52 7.98
CA VAL A 195 -22.76 10.45 9.07
C VAL A 195 -23.43 9.68 10.23
N PRO A 196 -22.91 9.74 11.46
CA PRO A 196 -23.55 9.11 12.60
C PRO A 196 -24.94 9.67 12.86
N LYS A 197 -25.90 8.79 13.16
CA LYS A 197 -27.24 9.16 13.63
C LYS A 197 -27.20 9.46 15.11
N THR A 198 -28.00 10.42 15.53
CA THR A 198 -28.19 10.75 16.94
C THR A 198 -29.60 11.26 17.20
N SER A 199 -30.14 10.92 18.37
CA SER A 199 -31.37 11.48 18.90
C SER A 199 -31.16 12.81 19.64
N LYS A 200 -29.89 13.24 19.83
CA LYS A 200 -29.52 14.49 20.51
C LYS A 200 -29.20 15.56 19.45
N PRO A 201 -30.04 16.59 19.26
CA PRO A 201 -29.86 17.59 18.19
C PRO A 201 -28.50 18.32 18.22
N ASP A 202 -27.95 18.54 19.41
CA ASP A 202 -26.69 19.27 19.61
C ASP A 202 -25.45 18.37 19.57
N GLN A 203 -25.61 17.04 19.45
CA GLN A 203 -24.47 16.15 19.40
C GLN A 203 -23.73 16.33 18.07
N LYS A 204 -22.44 16.66 18.19
CA LYS A 204 -21.50 16.79 17.07
C LYS A 204 -20.45 15.68 17.11
N PHE A 205 -19.79 15.46 15.99
CA PHE A 205 -18.85 14.36 15.80
C PHE A 205 -17.53 14.84 15.18
N PRO A 206 -16.40 14.20 15.52
CA PRO A 206 -15.17 14.35 14.76
C PRO A 206 -15.38 13.88 13.31
N ALA A 207 -14.53 14.35 12.40
CA ALA A 207 -14.55 13.99 10.99
C ALA A 207 -13.24 13.30 10.57
N LEU A 208 -13.34 12.37 9.62
CA LEU A 208 -12.24 11.59 9.09
C LEU A 208 -12.33 11.52 7.56
N LEU A 209 -11.32 12.08 6.89
CA LEU A 209 -11.14 11.93 5.45
C LEU A 209 -10.33 10.66 5.15
N ARG A 210 -10.89 9.73 4.38
CA ARG A 210 -10.17 8.56 3.85
C ARG A 210 -9.79 8.79 2.39
N VAL A 211 -8.49 8.88 2.13
CA VAL A 211 -7.93 9.10 0.79
C VAL A 211 -7.40 7.79 0.21
N PRO A 212 -7.54 7.56 -1.11
CA PRO A 212 -7.36 6.22 -1.67
C PRO A 212 -5.90 5.88 -1.98
N GLY A 213 -5.57 4.59 -1.86
CA GLY A 213 -4.39 4.02 -2.52
C GLY A 213 -4.53 3.98 -4.03
N ALA A 214 -3.42 3.76 -4.75
CA ALA A 214 -3.37 3.83 -6.21
C ALA A 214 -4.33 2.82 -6.86
N GLY A 215 -5.17 3.30 -7.76
CA GLY A 215 -6.01 2.45 -8.61
C GLY A 215 -7.36 3.10 -8.90
N VAL A 216 -8.08 2.54 -9.86
CA VAL A 216 -9.39 3.00 -10.34
C VAL A 216 -10.42 1.96 -9.89
N ARG A 217 -11.34 2.33 -8.99
CA ARG A 217 -12.26 1.40 -8.33
C ARG A 217 -13.46 2.13 -7.70
N PRO A 218 -14.57 1.42 -7.40
CA PRO A 218 -15.63 1.95 -6.55
C PRO A 218 -15.18 2.02 -5.08
N TYR A 219 -15.98 2.72 -4.27
CA TYR A 219 -15.77 2.86 -2.83
C TYR A 219 -17.07 2.62 -2.07
N ALA A 220 -16.96 1.97 -0.90
CA ALA A 220 -18.11 1.62 -0.06
C ALA A 220 -18.26 2.55 1.16
N GLY A 221 -17.25 3.37 1.48
CA GLY A 221 -17.23 4.21 2.68
C GLY A 221 -16.81 3.45 3.93
N GLN A 222 -16.64 4.20 5.03
CA GLN A 222 -16.17 3.68 6.33
C GLN A 222 -17.33 3.60 7.34
N ILE A 223 -18.38 2.85 6.99
CA ILE A 223 -19.64 2.79 7.76
C ILE A 223 -19.40 2.38 9.22
N ALA A 224 -18.56 1.36 9.47
CA ALA A 224 -18.25 0.90 10.81
C ALA A 224 -17.63 1.99 11.72
N MET A 225 -16.82 2.90 11.15
CA MET A 225 -16.28 4.04 11.90
C MET A 225 -17.35 5.10 12.18
N ALA A 226 -18.31 5.29 11.26
CA ALA A 226 -19.45 6.16 11.50
C ALA A 226 -20.37 5.64 12.60
N GLU A 227 -20.55 4.33 12.72
CA GLU A 227 -21.30 3.75 13.85
C GLU A 227 -20.62 3.95 15.21
N LEU A 228 -19.31 4.24 15.22
CA LEU A 228 -18.54 4.62 16.40
C LEU A 228 -18.56 6.13 16.69
N GLY A 229 -19.35 6.90 15.94
CA GLY A 229 -19.50 8.35 16.17
C GLY A 229 -18.45 9.21 15.47
N ILE A 230 -17.95 8.80 14.30
CA ILE A 230 -17.02 9.59 13.49
C ILE A 230 -17.64 9.85 12.11
N ILE A 231 -17.79 11.11 11.70
CA ILE A 231 -18.17 11.40 10.31
C ILE A 231 -17.06 10.93 9.39
N THR A 232 -17.37 10.10 8.41
CA THR A 232 -16.34 9.62 7.46
C THR A 232 -16.67 10.03 6.05
N LEU A 233 -15.65 10.45 5.32
CA LEU A 233 -15.75 10.68 3.88
C LEU A 233 -14.64 9.91 3.19
N GLU A 234 -14.99 8.90 2.39
CA GLU A 234 -14.05 8.22 1.50
C GLU A 234 -14.24 8.73 0.08
N ILE A 235 -13.17 9.21 -0.56
CA ILE A 235 -13.23 9.86 -1.87
C ILE A 235 -12.48 9.08 -2.96
N GLY A 236 -13.00 9.15 -4.19
CA GLY A 236 -12.28 8.81 -5.40
C GLY A 236 -11.61 10.04 -6.02
N ILE A 237 -10.42 9.89 -6.59
CA ILE A 237 -9.60 11.01 -7.09
C ILE A 237 -9.74 11.29 -8.60
N HIS A 238 -10.56 10.49 -9.29
CA HIS A 238 -10.66 10.49 -10.75
C HIS A 238 -11.77 11.40 -11.32
N GLY A 239 -12.61 11.97 -10.48
CA GLY A 239 -13.73 12.82 -10.91
C GLY A 239 -14.89 12.05 -11.55
N ILE A 240 -15.09 10.80 -11.10
CA ILE A 240 -16.13 9.88 -11.58
C ILE A 240 -16.90 9.39 -10.36
N PRO A 241 -18.24 9.18 -10.45
CA PRO A 241 -19.02 8.54 -9.39
C PRO A 241 -18.36 7.29 -8.84
N VAL A 242 -18.46 7.07 -7.52
CA VAL A 242 -17.75 5.98 -6.82
C VAL A 242 -18.61 4.74 -6.58
N THR A 243 -19.83 4.73 -7.11
CA THR A 243 -20.86 3.70 -6.89
C THR A 243 -21.16 2.85 -8.13
N LEU A 244 -20.46 3.08 -9.25
CA LEU A 244 -20.67 2.31 -10.47
C LEU A 244 -20.21 0.83 -10.33
N PRO A 245 -20.61 -0.06 -11.24
CA PRO A 245 -20.14 -1.45 -11.26
C PRO A 245 -18.62 -1.56 -11.49
N GLN A 246 -17.97 -2.58 -10.92
CA GLN A 246 -16.52 -2.77 -10.98
C GLN A 246 -15.96 -2.81 -12.42
N ASN A 247 -16.65 -3.48 -13.34
CA ASN A 247 -16.22 -3.59 -14.74
C ASN A 247 -16.06 -2.22 -15.43
N PHE A 248 -16.89 -1.23 -15.07
CA PHE A 248 -16.75 0.14 -15.57
C PHE A 248 -15.40 0.76 -15.18
N TYR A 249 -14.95 0.53 -13.93
CA TYR A 249 -13.64 1.01 -13.49
C TYR A 249 -12.50 0.22 -14.09
N ASP A 250 -12.69 -1.08 -14.34
CA ASP A 250 -11.70 -1.91 -15.03
C ASP A 250 -11.46 -1.40 -16.46
N ASP A 251 -12.52 -1.06 -17.18
CA ASP A 251 -12.45 -0.47 -18.52
C ASP A 251 -11.73 0.88 -18.48
N LEU A 252 -12.05 1.75 -17.52
CA LEU A 252 -11.35 3.03 -17.35
C LEU A 252 -9.87 2.84 -17.00
N ARG A 253 -9.56 1.90 -16.09
CA ARG A 253 -8.19 1.59 -15.68
C ARG A 253 -7.34 1.14 -16.87
N ASN A 254 -7.92 0.33 -17.74
CA ASN A 254 -7.25 -0.19 -18.93
C ASN A 254 -7.27 0.81 -20.11
N GLY A 255 -8.15 1.80 -20.07
CA GLY A 255 -8.31 2.85 -21.07
C GLY A 255 -7.94 4.24 -20.54
N ALA A 256 -8.94 5.11 -20.40
CA ALA A 256 -8.77 6.55 -20.20
C ALA A 256 -8.05 6.99 -18.91
N LEU A 257 -7.87 6.09 -17.95
CA LEU A 257 -7.13 6.33 -16.70
C LEU A 257 -5.87 5.45 -16.61
N ASN A 258 -5.51 4.73 -17.66
CA ASN A 258 -4.27 3.98 -17.68
C ASN A 258 -3.09 4.94 -17.48
N ARG A 259 -2.22 4.63 -16.52
CA ARG A 259 -1.05 5.45 -16.17
C ARG A 259 -1.39 6.90 -15.76
N TYR A 260 -2.57 7.15 -15.17
CA TYR A 260 -3.02 8.50 -14.77
C TYR A 260 -2.00 9.30 -13.95
N MET A 261 -1.12 8.64 -13.19
CA MET A 261 -0.10 9.28 -12.35
C MET A 261 0.95 10.08 -13.16
N PHE A 262 1.03 9.85 -14.47
CA PHE A 262 1.96 10.51 -15.38
C PHE A 262 1.29 11.57 -16.27
N TYR A 263 -0.01 11.80 -16.14
CA TYR A 263 -0.71 12.78 -17.00
C TYR A 263 -0.19 14.19 -16.71
N ASN A 264 0.26 14.86 -17.78
CA ASN A 264 0.76 16.24 -17.75
C ASN A 264 1.95 16.46 -16.80
N MET A 265 2.86 15.48 -16.72
CA MET A 265 4.06 15.53 -15.87
C MET A 265 5.00 16.70 -16.21
N ASP A 266 4.90 17.23 -17.43
CA ASP A 266 5.70 18.32 -17.97
C ASP A 266 5.20 19.72 -17.59
N ASP A 267 4.01 19.84 -17.00
CA ASP A 267 3.43 21.12 -16.58
C ASP A 267 2.80 21.02 -15.18
N ARG A 268 3.38 21.74 -14.22
CA ARG A 268 2.92 21.75 -12.83
C ARG A 268 1.47 22.20 -12.67
N GLU A 269 0.94 23.10 -13.51
CA GLU A 269 -0.43 23.63 -13.40
C GLU A 269 -1.48 22.63 -13.88
N THR A 270 -1.11 21.75 -14.80
CA THR A 270 -1.99 20.74 -15.37
C THR A 270 -1.69 19.32 -14.91
N TYR A 271 -0.58 19.11 -14.18
CA TYR A 271 -0.20 17.81 -13.62
C TYR A 271 -1.33 17.19 -12.79
N TYR A 272 -1.57 15.91 -13.01
CA TYR A 272 -2.68 15.15 -12.43
C TYR A 272 -2.86 15.39 -10.93
N TYR A 273 -1.77 15.32 -10.15
CA TYR A 273 -1.85 15.41 -8.70
C TYR A 273 -2.08 16.82 -8.17
N ARG A 274 -1.84 17.88 -8.94
CA ARG A 274 -2.18 19.24 -8.49
C ARG A 274 -3.68 19.35 -8.21
N ARG A 275 -4.50 18.86 -9.15
CA ARG A 275 -5.95 18.78 -8.97
C ARG A 275 -6.31 17.89 -7.78
N VAL A 276 -5.66 16.74 -7.66
CA VAL A 276 -5.95 15.77 -6.58
C VAL A 276 -5.67 16.38 -5.21
N PHE A 277 -4.49 16.96 -4.99
CA PHE A 277 -4.11 17.53 -3.70
C PHE A 277 -5.03 18.70 -3.29
N LEU A 278 -5.37 19.59 -4.22
CA LEU A 278 -6.35 20.65 -3.97
C LEU A 278 -7.75 20.08 -3.70
N SER A 279 -8.11 18.96 -4.33
CA SER A 279 -9.38 18.29 -4.05
C SER A 279 -9.43 17.67 -2.66
N MET A 280 -8.29 17.33 -2.03
CA MET A 280 -8.30 16.86 -0.64
C MET A 280 -8.62 18.01 0.31
N VAL A 281 -8.05 19.19 0.07
CA VAL A 281 -8.39 20.43 0.81
C VAL A 281 -9.88 20.75 0.65
N ARG A 282 -10.41 20.63 -0.58
CA ARG A 282 -11.84 20.79 -0.86
C ARG A 282 -12.70 19.76 -0.13
N SER A 283 -12.26 18.51 0.00
CA SER A 283 -12.98 17.50 0.79
C SER A 283 -13.06 17.88 2.27
N ASN A 284 -12.02 18.51 2.81
CA ASN A 284 -12.05 19.06 4.16
C ASN A 284 -12.99 20.28 4.25
N ASP A 285 -13.08 21.13 3.24
CA ASP A 285 -14.09 22.20 3.19
C ASP A 285 -15.50 21.62 3.31
N PHE A 286 -15.79 20.57 2.53
CA PHE A 286 -17.08 19.89 2.59
C PHE A 286 -17.32 19.27 3.97
N LEU A 287 -16.40 18.46 4.50
CA LEU A 287 -16.53 17.84 5.83
C LEU A 287 -16.76 18.88 6.94
N THR A 288 -15.98 19.96 6.94
CA THR A 288 -16.04 20.99 7.98
C THR A 288 -17.25 21.92 7.86
N SER A 289 -17.92 21.92 6.70
CA SER A 289 -19.19 22.62 6.49
C SER A 289 -20.41 21.85 7.01
N LEU A 290 -20.27 20.55 7.31
CA LEU A 290 -21.39 19.74 7.77
C LEU A 290 -21.87 20.22 9.14
N PRO A 291 -23.19 20.40 9.35
CA PRO A 291 -23.71 20.84 10.64
C PRO A 291 -23.46 19.82 11.77
N GLN A 292 -23.15 18.57 11.45
CA GLN A 292 -22.82 17.50 12.41
C GLN A 292 -21.36 17.54 12.87
N TYR A 293 -20.49 18.28 12.18
CA TYR A 293 -19.07 18.36 12.54
C TYR A 293 -18.88 19.12 13.86
N ASP A 294 -17.92 18.68 14.69
CA ASP A 294 -17.64 19.25 16.01
C ASP A 294 -16.83 20.55 15.98
N GLY A 295 -16.43 21.01 14.80
CA GLY A 295 -15.70 22.26 14.60
C GLY A 295 -14.20 22.17 14.90
N ARG A 296 -13.67 21.04 15.40
CA ARG A 296 -12.28 20.98 15.90
C ARG A 296 -11.50 19.70 15.58
N ASN A 297 -12.12 18.54 15.45
CA ASN A 297 -11.42 17.27 15.30
C ASN A 297 -11.56 16.71 13.88
N LEU A 298 -10.59 17.01 13.02
CA LEU A 298 -10.50 16.51 11.66
C LEU A 298 -9.25 15.63 11.49
N GLY A 299 -9.42 14.39 11.06
CA GLY A 299 -8.32 13.49 10.71
C GLY A 299 -8.28 13.19 9.21
N VAL A 300 -7.13 12.74 8.72
CA VAL A 300 -6.97 12.19 7.37
C VAL A 300 -6.19 10.88 7.44
N ILE A 301 -6.65 9.85 6.71
CA ILE A 301 -5.97 8.55 6.66
C ILE A 301 -5.85 8.02 5.24
N GLY A 302 -4.78 7.28 4.98
CA GLY A 302 -4.57 6.59 3.72
C GLY A 302 -3.30 5.73 3.73
N GLY A 303 -3.23 4.76 2.81
CA GLY A 303 -2.07 3.87 2.65
C GLY A 303 -1.48 3.94 1.24
N SER A 304 -0.17 3.74 1.12
CA SER A 304 0.56 3.84 -0.16
C SER A 304 0.39 5.22 -0.80
N GLN A 305 -0.18 5.35 -2.02
CA GLN A 305 -0.59 6.65 -2.58
C GLN A 305 -1.48 7.44 -1.62
N GLY A 306 -2.40 6.77 -0.92
CA GLY A 306 -3.24 7.40 0.09
C GLY A 306 -2.44 7.95 1.26
N GLY A 307 -1.32 7.32 1.61
CA GLY A 307 -0.42 7.83 2.65
C GLY A 307 0.25 9.13 2.22
N ALA A 308 0.75 9.19 0.97
CA ALA A 308 1.27 10.43 0.40
C ALA A 308 0.21 11.53 0.34
N LEU A 309 -1.02 11.19 -0.09
CA LEU A 309 -2.15 12.11 -0.10
C LEU A 309 -2.49 12.63 1.31
N ALA A 310 -2.47 11.76 2.32
CA ALA A 310 -2.77 12.13 3.70
C ALA A 310 -1.70 13.09 4.26
N ILE A 311 -0.41 12.80 4.04
CA ILE A 311 0.71 13.68 4.41
C ILE A 311 0.55 15.06 3.76
N VAL A 312 0.33 15.10 2.44
CA VAL A 312 0.17 16.37 1.70
C VAL A 312 -1.06 17.13 2.18
N THR A 313 -2.16 16.45 2.45
CA THR A 313 -3.39 17.09 2.96
C THR A 313 -3.15 17.73 4.32
N ALA A 314 -2.49 17.03 5.24
CA ALA A 314 -2.14 17.57 6.56
C ALA A 314 -1.17 18.76 6.46
N ALA A 315 -0.25 18.75 5.51
CA ALA A 315 0.66 19.87 5.26
C ALA A 315 -0.05 21.10 4.67
N LEU A 316 -1.02 20.89 3.76
CA LEU A 316 -1.71 21.98 3.06
C LEU A 316 -2.87 22.59 3.86
N ASP A 317 -3.45 21.85 4.81
CA ASP A 317 -4.66 22.23 5.54
C ASP A 317 -4.46 22.15 7.07
N PRO A 318 -4.31 23.31 7.77
CA PRO A 318 -4.04 23.36 9.20
C PRO A 318 -5.24 22.91 10.07
N ARG A 319 -6.42 22.67 9.49
CA ARG A 319 -7.57 22.11 10.20
C ARG A 319 -7.35 20.65 10.58
N VAL A 320 -6.49 19.93 9.85
CA VAL A 320 -6.17 18.52 10.13
C VAL A 320 -5.40 18.40 11.45
N LYS A 321 -5.91 17.57 12.38
CA LYS A 321 -5.36 17.33 13.72
C LYS A 321 -4.84 15.90 13.91
N GLY A 322 -5.08 14.99 12.97
CA GLY A 322 -4.60 13.62 12.99
C GLY A 322 -4.28 13.09 11.60
N LEU A 323 -3.18 12.34 11.50
CA LEU A 323 -2.65 11.67 10.31
C LEU A 323 -2.32 10.22 10.65
#